data_AF-A0A0S2M1N1-F1
#
_entry.id   AF-A0A0S2M1N1-F1
#
_cell.length_a   1.000
_cell.length_b   1.000
_cell.length_c   1.000
_cell.angle_alpha   90.00
_cell.angle_beta   90.00
_cell.angle_gamma   90.00
#
_symmetry.space_group_name_H-M   'P 1'
#
loop_
_entity.id
_entity.type
_entity.pdbx_description
1 polymer ?
#
loop_
_entity_poly.entity_id
_entity_poly.type
_entity_poly.pdbx_seq_one_letter_code
_entity_poly.pdbx_strand_id
1 'polypeptide(L)'
;MLLFAVTGPVLAKYTPELLGAVAGSQFASLQLPEPTVFDSYGQWIKNLSQIVIFALIIIYGGIVSAERRSGTAVLMLTKPVSRATFIVVKAVVHASFLVVLLAGGTLTTWGLTAVVFGTAPGRSLWSAALLWLVIAIVFLSLMTLFSVLIPSAAGAAGAGLGAFMVLSIGAVWKPVSDHSPAGILERAAALASGAGIDFPLWPLISSIALSVSAVFLAAILFRRQEL
;
A
#
# COMPACT_ATOMS: atom_id res chain seq x y z
N MET A 1 -4.40 5.21 7.84
CA MET A 1 -2.97 5.56 7.92
C MET A 1 -2.64 6.27 9.21
N LEU A 2 -3.22 7.45 9.51
CA LEU A 2 -2.90 8.21 10.74
C LEU A 2 -3.06 7.41 12.04
N LEU A 3 -4.12 6.61 12.19
CA LEU A 3 -4.29 5.71 13.35
C LEU A 3 -3.03 4.87 13.60
N PHE A 4 -2.55 4.15 12.59
CA PHE A 4 -1.37 3.29 12.70
C PHE A 4 -0.06 4.07 12.84
N ALA A 5 0.01 5.28 12.30
CA ALA A 5 1.16 6.15 12.46
C ALA A 5 1.30 6.64 13.91
N VAL A 6 0.16 6.90 14.57
CA VAL A 6 0.12 7.33 15.97
C VAL A 6 0.34 6.15 16.92
N THR A 7 -0.34 5.03 16.69
CA THR A 7 -0.28 3.89 17.60
C THR A 7 0.99 3.05 17.45
N GLY A 8 1.58 2.98 16.25
CA GLY A 8 2.73 2.12 15.96
C GLY A 8 3.94 2.36 16.87
N PRO A 9 4.49 3.58 16.97
CA PRO A 9 5.63 3.84 17.85
C PRO A 9 5.37 3.53 19.32
N VAL A 10 4.17 3.86 19.81
CA VAL A 10 3.76 3.60 21.19
C VAL A 10 3.67 2.09 21.45
N LEU A 11 2.97 1.36 20.58
CA LEU A 11 2.86 -0.10 20.69
C LEU A 11 4.23 -0.77 20.58
N ALA A 12 5.09 -0.34 19.66
CA ALA A 12 6.43 -0.89 19.52
C ALA A 12 7.25 -0.78 20.82
N LYS A 13 7.18 0.35 21.53
CA LYS A 13 7.91 0.52 22.80
C LYS A 13 7.31 -0.29 23.95
N TYR A 14 5.99 -0.27 24.10
CA TYR A 14 5.33 -0.79 25.30
C TYR A 14 4.80 -2.22 25.16
N THR A 15 4.85 -2.84 23.98
CA THR A 15 4.43 -4.25 23.81
C THR A 15 5.15 -5.20 24.75
N PRO A 16 6.49 -5.12 24.95
CA PRO A 16 7.16 -6.01 25.89
C PRO A 16 6.65 -5.88 27.33
N GLU A 17 6.40 -4.65 27.80
CA GLU A 17 5.86 -4.38 29.13
C GLU A 17 4.42 -4.90 29.29
N LEU A 18 3.57 -4.69 28.28
CA LEU A 18 2.19 -5.20 28.25
C LEU A 18 2.15 -6.73 28.28
N LEU A 19 3.02 -7.38 27.50
CA LEU A 19 3.14 -8.84 27.52
C LEU A 19 3.63 -9.33 28.89
N GLY A 20 4.61 -8.68 29.50
CA GLY A 20 5.06 -9.01 30.85
C GLY A 20 3.96 -8.89 31.90
N ALA A 21 3.14 -7.84 31.82
CA ALA A 21 2.03 -7.61 32.75
C ALA A 21 0.89 -8.64 32.60
N VAL A 22 0.61 -9.09 31.37
CA VAL A 22 -0.47 -10.05 31.09
C VAL A 22 -0.05 -11.51 31.28
N ALA A 23 1.21 -11.83 30.96
CA ALA A 23 1.73 -13.20 30.95
C ALA A 23 2.06 -13.76 32.35
N GLY A 24 2.19 -12.90 33.36
CA GLY A 24 2.48 -13.30 34.75
C GLY A 24 3.76 -14.12 34.89
N SER A 25 3.80 -15.04 35.87
CA SER A 25 4.98 -15.89 36.14
C SER A 25 5.19 -17.04 35.14
N GLN A 26 4.22 -17.32 34.25
CA GLN A 26 4.31 -18.43 33.28
C GLN A 26 5.37 -18.21 32.19
N PHE A 27 5.75 -16.95 31.96
CA PHE A 27 6.71 -16.55 30.93
C PHE A 27 7.84 -15.68 31.48
N ALA A 28 8.08 -15.70 32.81
CA ALA A 28 9.15 -14.94 33.46
C ALA A 28 10.57 -15.32 32.96
N SER A 29 10.72 -16.48 32.30
CA SER A 29 11.95 -16.93 31.66
C SER A 29 12.10 -16.50 30.19
N LEU A 30 11.05 -15.96 29.54
CA LEU A 30 11.16 -15.38 28.21
C LEU A 30 11.79 -13.99 28.31
N GLN A 31 13.09 -13.90 28.03
CA GLN A 31 13.75 -12.62 27.80
C GLN A 31 13.20 -12.01 26.51
N LEU A 32 12.29 -11.05 26.66
CA LEU A 32 11.81 -10.24 25.54
C LEU A 32 12.94 -9.30 25.10
N PRO A 33 13.25 -9.21 23.79
CA PRO A 33 14.23 -8.27 23.29
C PRO A 33 13.87 -6.83 23.68
N GLU A 34 14.88 -5.99 23.89
CA GLU A 34 14.64 -4.57 24.07
C GLU A 34 14.01 -3.96 22.82
N PRO A 35 12.94 -3.15 22.96
CA PRO A 35 12.27 -2.55 21.84
C PRO A 35 13.17 -1.52 21.15
N THR A 36 13.19 -1.55 19.82
CA THR A 36 14.04 -0.71 18.98
C THR A 36 13.22 0.25 18.11
N VAL A 37 13.88 1.28 17.56
CA VAL A 37 13.27 2.18 16.57
C VAL A 37 12.76 1.42 15.33
N PHE A 38 13.41 0.31 14.97
CA PHE A 38 13.05 -0.51 13.81
C PHE A 38 11.79 -1.33 14.05
N ASP A 39 11.43 -1.63 15.30
CA ASP A 39 10.14 -2.25 15.63
C ASP A 39 8.98 -1.31 15.32
N SER A 40 9.16 -0.01 15.59
CA SER A 40 8.18 1.02 15.22
C SER A 40 8.01 1.13 13.71
N TYR A 41 9.12 1.13 12.96
CA TYR A 41 9.09 1.19 11.49
C TYR A 41 8.52 -0.09 10.88
N GLY A 42 8.89 -1.25 11.43
CA GLY A 42 8.35 -2.55 11.05
C GLY A 42 6.84 -2.62 11.26
N GLN A 43 6.33 -2.12 12.40
CA GLN A 43 4.89 -2.04 12.65
C GLN A 43 4.17 -1.13 11.65
N TRP A 44 4.75 0.04 11.34
CA TRP A 44 4.21 0.95 10.33
C TRP A 44 4.07 0.25 8.97
N ILE A 45 5.16 -0.33 8.45
CA ILE A 45 5.18 -0.99 7.15
C ILE A 45 4.31 -2.24 7.13
N LYS A 46 4.23 -3.00 8.22
CA LYS A 46 3.32 -4.14 8.36
C LYS A 46 1.87 -3.72 8.23
N ASN A 47 1.46 -2.68 8.97
CA ASN A 47 0.09 -2.16 8.93
C ASN A 47 -0.27 -1.61 7.54
N LEU A 48 0.69 -0.94 6.89
CA LEU A 48 0.53 -0.49 5.51
C LEU A 48 0.32 -1.69 4.55
N SER A 49 1.16 -2.70 4.65
CA SER A 49 1.19 -3.86 3.74
C SER A 49 -0.01 -4.78 3.89
N GLN A 50 -0.56 -4.91 5.11
CA GLN A 50 -1.69 -5.80 5.38
C GLN A 50 -3.01 -5.04 5.33
N ILE A 51 -3.18 -4.06 6.21
CA ILE A 51 -4.49 -3.42 6.41
C ILE A 51 -4.74 -2.36 5.34
N VAL A 52 -3.76 -1.49 5.07
CA VAL A 52 -3.98 -0.37 4.15
C VAL A 52 -4.08 -0.82 2.70
N ILE A 53 -3.30 -1.82 2.26
CA ILE A 53 -3.49 -2.41 0.92
C ILE A 53 -4.88 -3.02 0.78
N PHE A 54 -5.37 -3.77 1.77
CA PHE A 54 -6.72 -4.35 1.70
C PHE A 54 -7.80 -3.28 1.68
N ALA A 55 -7.68 -2.25 2.52
CA ALA A 55 -8.58 -1.12 2.50
C ALA A 55 -8.56 -0.40 1.13
N LEU A 56 -7.37 -0.21 0.54
CA LEU A 56 -7.19 0.37 -0.79
C LEU A 56 -7.94 -0.46 -1.84
N ILE A 57 -7.75 -1.79 -1.85
CA ILE A 57 -8.43 -2.70 -2.77
C ILE A 57 -9.95 -2.60 -2.65
N ILE A 58 -10.48 -2.62 -1.42
CA ILE A 58 -11.92 -2.58 -1.16
C ILE A 58 -12.51 -1.22 -1.56
N ILE A 59 -11.91 -0.12 -1.12
CA ILE A 59 -12.37 1.25 -1.39
C ILE A 59 -12.35 1.53 -2.90
N TYR A 60 -11.27 1.15 -3.59
CA TYR A 60 -11.12 1.42 -5.02
C TYR A 60 -11.75 0.37 -5.94
N GLY A 61 -12.39 -0.68 -5.41
CA GLY A 61 -13.18 -1.61 -6.23
C GLY A 61 -14.29 -0.94 -7.03
N GLY A 62 -14.87 0.13 -6.46
CA GLY A 62 -15.91 0.94 -7.09
C GLY A 62 -15.42 2.20 -7.80
N ILE A 63 -14.11 2.42 -7.94
CA ILE A 63 -13.54 3.73 -8.33
C ILE A 63 -14.09 4.29 -9.66
N VAL A 64 -14.46 3.42 -10.60
CA VAL A 64 -15.14 3.77 -11.86
C VAL A 64 -16.58 3.24 -11.90
N SER A 65 -16.80 1.98 -11.51
CA SER A 65 -18.12 1.34 -11.63
C SER A 65 -19.22 2.00 -10.79
N ALA A 66 -18.88 2.60 -9.64
CA ALA A 66 -19.86 3.32 -8.82
C ALA A 66 -20.32 4.64 -9.46
N GLU A 67 -19.43 5.35 -10.14
CA GLU A 67 -19.76 6.59 -10.85
C GLU A 67 -20.55 6.34 -12.13
N ARG A 68 -20.29 5.21 -12.81
CA ARG A 68 -21.14 4.75 -13.92
C ARG A 68 -22.56 4.45 -13.43
N ARG A 69 -22.69 3.64 -12.38
CA ARG A 69 -24.00 3.23 -11.85
C ARG A 69 -24.84 4.40 -11.33
N SER A 70 -24.21 5.44 -10.80
CA SER A 70 -24.89 6.64 -10.32
C SER A 70 -25.17 7.67 -11.41
N GLY A 71 -24.76 7.44 -12.66
CA GLY A 71 -24.93 8.39 -13.77
C GLY A 71 -24.03 9.63 -13.68
N THR A 72 -23.22 9.78 -12.62
CA THR A 72 -22.31 10.92 -12.43
C THR A 72 -21.20 10.96 -13.48
N ALA A 73 -20.78 9.80 -14.00
CA ALA A 73 -19.85 9.71 -15.12
C ALA A 73 -20.37 10.43 -16.38
N VAL A 74 -21.68 10.37 -16.64
CA VAL A 74 -22.32 11.04 -17.78
C VAL A 74 -22.29 12.56 -17.60
N LEU A 75 -22.59 13.04 -16.38
CA LEU A 75 -22.58 14.47 -16.05
C LEU A 75 -21.18 15.08 -16.23
N MET A 76 -20.11 14.37 -15.89
CA MET A 76 -18.74 14.85 -16.08
C MET A 76 -18.32 14.90 -17.55
N LEU A 77 -18.85 14.02 -18.39
CA LEU A 77 -18.52 13.94 -19.83
C LEU A 77 -19.36 14.90 -20.70
N THR A 78 -20.24 15.69 -20.09
CA THR A 78 -20.84 16.87 -20.75
C THR A 78 -19.85 18.01 -20.94
N LYS A 79 -18.73 17.99 -20.20
CA LYS A 79 -17.57 18.87 -20.41
C LYS A 79 -16.67 18.29 -21.51
N PRO A 80 -15.86 19.11 -22.23
CA PRO A 80 -15.01 18.65 -23.34
C PRO A 80 -13.78 17.86 -22.83
N VAL A 81 -14.04 16.73 -22.16
CA VAL A 81 -13.03 15.85 -21.58
C VAL A 81 -13.20 14.48 -22.21
N SER A 82 -12.12 13.93 -22.78
CA SER A 82 -12.19 12.59 -23.36
C SER A 82 -12.41 11.53 -22.28
N ARG A 83 -13.10 10.45 -22.63
CA ARG A 83 -13.30 9.29 -21.73
C ARG A 83 -11.98 8.69 -21.22
N ALA A 84 -10.91 8.75 -22.03
CA ALA A 84 -9.58 8.30 -21.62
C ALA A 84 -8.94 9.25 -20.60
N THR A 85 -9.07 10.57 -20.81
CA THR A 85 -8.59 11.59 -19.87
C THR A 85 -9.25 11.45 -18.50
N PHE A 86 -10.56 11.14 -18.47
CA PHE A 86 -11.29 10.88 -17.23
C PHE A 86 -10.65 9.78 -16.38
N ILE A 87 -10.28 8.65 -16.98
CA ILE A 87 -9.64 7.52 -16.27
C ILE A 87 -8.23 7.89 -15.79
N VAL A 88 -7.41 8.51 -16.65
CA VAL A 88 -6.03 8.88 -16.32
C VAL A 88 -6.00 9.91 -15.18
N VAL A 89 -6.81 10.97 -15.27
CA VAL A 89 -6.87 12.01 -14.23
C VAL A 89 -7.32 11.42 -12.90
N LYS A 90 -8.32 10.53 -12.91
CA LYS A 90 -8.77 9.83 -11.70
C LYS A 90 -7.65 9.02 -11.05
N ALA A 91 -6.91 8.23 -11.83
CA ALA A 91 -5.75 7.50 -11.31
C ALA A 91 -4.68 8.43 -10.72
N VAL A 92 -4.36 9.53 -11.41
CA VAL A 92 -3.37 10.53 -10.95
C VAL A 92 -3.80 11.23 -9.66
N VAL A 93 -5.06 11.65 -9.55
CA VAL A 93 -5.59 12.32 -8.36
C VAL A 93 -5.54 11.38 -7.16
N HIS A 94 -5.97 10.12 -7.30
CA HIS A 94 -5.93 9.16 -6.21
C HIS A 94 -4.51 8.73 -5.84
N ALA A 95 -3.58 8.65 -6.82
CA ALA A 95 -2.17 8.43 -6.54
C ALA A 95 -1.56 9.59 -5.76
N SER A 96 -1.88 10.83 -6.14
CA SER A 96 -1.43 12.05 -5.44
C SER A 96 -1.97 12.11 -4.02
N PHE A 97 -3.24 11.76 -3.82
CA PHE A 97 -3.84 11.66 -2.49
C PHE A 97 -3.14 10.61 -1.62
N LEU A 98 -2.79 9.46 -2.20
CA LEU A 98 -2.05 8.41 -1.50
C LEU A 98 -0.64 8.88 -1.08
N VAL A 99 0.05 9.64 -1.93
CA VAL A 99 1.35 10.26 -1.60
C VAL A 99 1.23 11.17 -0.38
N VAL A 100 0.23 12.05 -0.35
CA VAL A 100 0.02 12.97 0.78
C VAL A 100 -0.27 12.21 2.07
N LEU A 101 -1.17 11.22 2.02
CA LEU A 101 -1.49 10.40 3.19
C LEU A 101 -0.29 9.61 3.70
N LEU A 102 0.50 9.03 2.78
CA LEU A 102 1.69 8.27 3.15
C LEU A 102 2.76 9.19 3.74
N ALA A 103 3.00 10.37 3.15
CA ALA A 103 3.97 11.33 3.67
C ALA A 103 3.57 11.81 5.07
N GLY A 104 2.30 12.19 5.28
CA GLY A 104 1.80 12.61 6.58
C GLY A 104 1.83 11.48 7.63
N GLY A 105 1.48 10.26 7.25
CA GLY A 105 1.59 9.08 8.10
C GLY A 105 3.03 8.76 8.48
N THR A 106 3.93 8.76 7.50
CA THR A 106 5.35 8.45 7.70
C THR A 106 6.03 9.53 8.55
N LEU A 107 5.71 10.80 8.34
CA LEU A 107 6.21 11.91 9.16
C LEU A 107 5.71 11.81 10.61
N THR A 108 4.43 11.47 10.80
CA THR A 108 3.84 11.22 12.13
C THR A 108 4.55 10.05 12.83
N THR A 109 4.73 8.93 12.14
CA THR A 109 5.49 7.78 12.67
C THR A 109 6.90 8.21 13.07
N TRP A 110 7.62 8.89 12.17
CA TRP A 110 8.98 9.35 12.42
C TRP A 110 9.08 10.26 13.65
N GLY A 111 8.22 11.27 13.75
CA GLY A 111 8.20 12.22 14.85
C GLY A 111 7.86 11.55 16.18
N LEU A 112 6.88 10.65 16.20
CA LEU A 112 6.53 9.91 17.41
C LEU A 112 7.60 8.89 17.79
N THR A 113 8.25 8.21 16.85
CA THR A 113 9.42 7.38 17.15
C THR A 113 10.53 8.21 17.80
N ALA A 114 10.80 9.42 17.29
CA ALA A 114 11.79 10.31 17.89
C ALA A 114 11.45 10.72 19.32
N VAL A 115 10.17 11.02 19.60
CA VAL A 115 9.69 11.35 20.96
C VAL A 115 9.78 10.14 21.89
N VAL A 116 9.38 8.97 21.41
CA VAL A 116 9.22 7.75 22.21
C VAL A 116 10.56 7.05 22.48
N PHE A 117 11.48 7.04 21.51
CA PHE A 117 12.78 6.36 21.58
C PHE A 117 13.98 7.31 21.67
N GLY A 118 13.77 8.63 21.64
CA GLY A 118 14.82 9.65 21.69
C GLY A 118 15.61 9.85 20.39
N THR A 119 15.49 8.93 19.43
CA THR A 119 16.13 9.00 18.11
C THR A 119 15.21 8.41 17.03
N ALA A 120 15.39 8.82 15.77
CA ALA A 120 14.62 8.30 14.65
C ALA A 120 15.41 8.39 13.32
N PRO A 121 16.17 7.34 12.95
CA PRO A 121 16.86 7.29 11.66
C PRO A 121 15.87 7.34 10.48
N GLY A 122 15.81 8.47 9.77
CA GLY A 122 14.82 8.68 8.72
C GLY A 122 15.00 7.80 7.47
N ARG A 123 16.24 7.45 7.12
CA ARG A 123 16.56 6.76 5.84
C ARG A 123 15.76 5.46 5.69
N SER A 124 15.86 4.56 6.65
CA SER A 124 15.18 3.26 6.65
C SER A 124 13.66 3.38 6.51
N LEU A 125 13.06 4.26 7.32
CA LEU A 125 11.62 4.50 7.31
C LEU A 125 11.14 5.06 5.96
N TRP A 126 11.78 6.12 5.47
CA TRP A 126 11.37 6.76 4.21
C TRP A 126 11.62 5.85 3.00
N SER A 127 12.74 5.14 2.95
CA SER A 127 12.99 4.18 1.87
C SER A 127 11.97 3.04 1.85
N ALA A 128 11.58 2.53 3.02
CA ALA A 128 10.56 1.50 3.13
C ALA A 128 9.17 2.02 2.72
N ALA A 129 8.81 3.22 3.18
CA ALA A 129 7.54 3.85 2.84
C ALA A 129 7.44 4.14 1.33
N LEU A 130 8.48 4.69 0.72
CA LEU A 130 8.52 4.96 -0.72
C LEU A 130 8.46 3.67 -1.55
N LEU A 131 9.11 2.60 -1.11
CA LEU A 131 9.02 1.31 -1.77
C LEU A 131 7.60 0.72 -1.64
N TRP A 132 6.96 0.86 -0.47
CA TRP A 132 5.56 0.49 -0.28
C TRP A 132 4.60 1.32 -1.16
N LEU A 133 4.88 2.60 -1.39
CA LEU A 133 4.07 3.45 -2.28
C LEU A 133 3.97 2.85 -3.68
N VAL A 134 5.07 2.28 -4.20
CA VAL A 134 5.11 1.70 -5.54
C VAL A 134 4.11 0.55 -5.67
N ILE A 135 4.10 -0.39 -4.73
CA ILE A 135 3.12 -1.49 -4.76
C ILE A 135 1.70 -0.99 -4.51
N ALA A 136 1.51 0.05 -3.70
CA ALA A 136 0.20 0.66 -3.50
C ALA A 136 -0.35 1.32 -4.79
N ILE A 137 0.53 1.93 -5.60
CA ILE A 137 0.19 2.44 -6.95
C ILE A 137 -0.13 1.31 -7.92
N VAL A 138 0.56 0.16 -7.85
CA VAL A 138 0.21 -1.03 -8.63
C VAL A 138 -1.22 -1.47 -8.33
N PHE A 139 -1.59 -1.60 -7.05
CA PHE A 139 -2.95 -1.98 -6.68
C PHE A 139 -3.97 -0.92 -7.08
N LEU A 140 -3.70 0.37 -6.91
CA LEU A 140 -4.60 1.43 -7.39
C LEU A 140 -4.84 1.33 -8.91
N SER A 141 -3.79 1.04 -9.67
CA SER A 141 -3.85 0.88 -11.13
C SER A 141 -4.65 -0.36 -11.53
N LEU A 142 -4.42 -1.50 -10.86
CA LEU A 142 -5.20 -2.73 -11.05
C LEU A 142 -6.68 -2.52 -10.68
N MET A 143 -6.96 -1.83 -9.58
CA MET A 143 -8.34 -1.54 -9.17
C MET A 143 -9.04 -0.61 -10.16
N THR A 144 -8.32 0.34 -10.74
CA THR A 144 -8.85 1.18 -11.83
C THR A 144 -9.26 0.32 -13.04
N LEU A 145 -8.41 -0.63 -13.44
CA LEU A 145 -8.70 -1.59 -14.51
C LEU A 145 -9.88 -2.52 -14.16
N PHE A 146 -9.87 -3.13 -12.98
CA PHE A 146 -10.92 -4.06 -12.56
C PHE A 146 -12.26 -3.36 -12.38
N SER A 147 -12.29 -2.10 -11.95
CA SER A 147 -13.53 -1.33 -11.86
C SER A 147 -14.12 -0.97 -13.24
N VAL A 148 -13.30 -0.92 -14.30
CA VAL A 148 -13.77 -0.79 -15.69
C VAL A 148 -14.29 -2.13 -16.23
N LEU A 149 -13.63 -3.24 -15.90
CA LEU A 149 -13.95 -4.59 -16.38
C LEU A 149 -15.16 -5.21 -15.65
N ILE A 150 -15.29 -4.95 -14.35
CA ILE A 150 -16.25 -5.62 -13.47
C ILE A 150 -17.25 -4.58 -12.94
N PRO A 151 -18.54 -4.64 -13.34
CA PRO A 151 -19.55 -3.68 -12.90
C PRO A 151 -19.81 -3.69 -11.39
N SER A 152 -19.60 -4.83 -10.74
CA SER A 152 -19.76 -4.98 -9.29
C SER A 152 -18.50 -4.50 -8.57
N ALA A 153 -18.65 -3.51 -7.67
CA ALA A 153 -17.54 -3.04 -6.83
C ALA A 153 -16.97 -4.17 -5.95
N ALA A 154 -17.85 -5.03 -5.41
CA ALA A 154 -17.44 -6.20 -4.63
C ALA A 154 -16.71 -7.23 -5.50
N GLY A 155 -17.16 -7.45 -6.75
CA GLY A 155 -16.48 -8.32 -7.70
C GLY A 155 -15.09 -7.82 -8.07
N ALA A 156 -14.96 -6.52 -8.32
CA ALA A 156 -13.67 -5.88 -8.58
C ALA A 156 -12.72 -5.99 -7.38
N ALA A 157 -13.21 -5.73 -6.16
CA ALA A 157 -12.43 -5.90 -4.93
C ALA A 157 -11.99 -7.37 -4.73
N GLY A 158 -12.86 -8.33 -5.02
CA GLY A 158 -12.52 -9.76 -5.00
C GLY A 158 -11.41 -10.11 -5.99
N ALA A 159 -11.45 -9.58 -7.21
CA ALA A 159 -10.37 -9.73 -8.19
C ALA A 159 -9.06 -9.08 -7.71
N GLY A 160 -9.14 -7.91 -7.06
CA GLY A 160 -8.00 -7.22 -6.45
C GLY A 160 -7.34 -8.04 -5.32
N LEU A 161 -8.14 -8.64 -4.44
CA LEU A 161 -7.66 -9.54 -3.40
C LEU A 161 -7.05 -10.82 -4.00
N GLY A 162 -7.65 -11.35 -5.07
CA GLY A 162 -7.08 -12.44 -5.86
C GLY A 162 -5.69 -12.10 -6.41
N ALA A 163 -5.54 -10.92 -7.02
CA ALA A 163 -4.26 -10.44 -7.50
C ALA A 163 -3.23 -10.28 -6.37
N PHE A 164 -3.65 -9.80 -5.19
CA PHE A 164 -2.80 -9.74 -4.01
C PHE A 164 -2.31 -11.12 -3.57
N MET A 165 -3.19 -12.12 -3.52
CA MET A 165 -2.80 -13.49 -3.18
C MET A 165 -1.82 -14.07 -4.20
N VAL A 166 -2.07 -13.87 -5.50
CA VAL A 166 -1.17 -14.34 -6.57
C VAL A 166 0.22 -13.72 -6.43
N LEU A 167 0.31 -12.40 -6.20
CA LEU A 167 1.60 -11.74 -5.98
C LEU A 167 2.28 -12.23 -4.70
N SER A 168 1.53 -12.43 -3.61
CA SER A 168 2.07 -12.91 -2.33
C SER A 168 2.63 -14.33 -2.43
N ILE A 169 1.92 -15.23 -3.12
CA ILE A 169 2.39 -16.59 -3.38
C ILE A 169 3.59 -16.55 -4.33
N GLY A 170 3.53 -15.71 -5.37
CA GLY A 170 4.64 -15.52 -6.31
C GLY A 170 5.91 -15.04 -5.64
N ALA A 171 5.82 -14.23 -4.58
CA ALA A 171 6.97 -13.73 -3.83
C ALA A 171 7.80 -14.85 -3.17
N VAL A 172 7.21 -16.04 -2.94
CA VAL A 172 7.93 -17.20 -2.40
C VAL A 172 9.00 -17.70 -3.38
N TRP A 173 8.80 -17.50 -4.68
CA TRP A 173 9.74 -17.90 -5.71
C TRP A 173 10.73 -16.77 -6.00
N LYS A 174 12.01 -17.01 -5.69
CA LYS A 174 13.07 -16.01 -5.79
C LYS A 174 13.16 -15.27 -7.14
N PRO A 175 13.08 -15.96 -8.31
CA PRO A 175 13.09 -15.25 -9.60
C PRO A 175 11.92 -14.27 -9.76
N VAL A 176 10.74 -14.63 -9.24
CA VAL A 176 9.53 -13.78 -9.28
C VAL A 176 9.66 -12.63 -8.30
N SER A 177 10.13 -12.88 -7.07
CA SER A 177 10.42 -11.82 -6.10
C SER A 177 11.46 -10.82 -6.64
N ASP A 178 12.46 -11.29 -7.38
CA ASP A 178 13.55 -10.47 -7.91
C ASP A 178 13.21 -9.65 -9.14
N HIS A 179 12.23 -10.06 -9.94
CA HIS A 179 11.93 -9.39 -11.22
C HIS A 179 10.52 -8.82 -11.32
N SER A 180 9.69 -8.97 -10.29
CA SER A 180 8.28 -8.56 -10.33
C SER A 180 7.89 -7.71 -9.11
N PRO A 181 6.68 -7.12 -9.12
CA PRO A 181 6.14 -6.39 -7.97
C PRO A 181 6.01 -7.25 -6.70
N ALA A 182 5.98 -8.58 -6.84
CA ALA A 182 5.82 -9.52 -5.73
C ALA A 182 6.85 -9.32 -4.61
N GLY A 183 8.11 -9.01 -4.95
CA GLY A 183 9.17 -8.81 -3.97
C GLY A 183 9.26 -7.41 -3.38
N ILE A 184 8.34 -6.49 -3.69
CA ILE A 184 8.39 -5.13 -3.15
C ILE A 184 8.08 -5.11 -1.65
N LEU A 185 7.07 -5.87 -1.21
CA LEU A 185 6.63 -5.85 0.19
C LEU A 185 7.69 -6.42 1.14
N GLU A 186 8.33 -7.53 0.75
CA GLU A 186 9.44 -8.13 1.51
C GLU A 186 10.60 -7.15 1.68
N ARG A 187 11.01 -6.49 0.58
CA ARG A 187 12.08 -5.50 0.59
C ARG A 187 11.73 -4.25 1.39
N ALA A 188 10.49 -3.80 1.33
CA ALA A 188 10.01 -2.69 2.16
C ALA A 188 10.12 -3.05 3.65
N ALA A 189 9.73 -4.27 4.03
CA ALA A 189 9.89 -4.75 5.40
C ALA A 189 11.36 -4.85 5.82
N ALA A 190 12.26 -5.33 4.94
CA ALA A 190 13.70 -5.39 5.21
C ALA A 190 14.32 -4.01 5.40
N LEU A 191 13.94 -3.01 4.58
CA LEU A 191 14.38 -1.62 4.79
C LEU A 191 13.89 -1.08 6.13
N ALA A 192 12.66 -1.42 6.52
CA ALA A 192 12.07 -0.98 7.78
C ALA A 192 12.79 -1.56 9.00
N SER A 193 13.34 -2.78 8.88
CA SER A 193 14.15 -3.40 9.94
C SER A 193 15.59 -2.87 10.01
N GLY A 194 15.95 -1.90 9.16
CA GLY A 194 17.29 -1.32 9.12
C GLY A 194 18.27 -2.06 8.20
N ALA A 195 17.81 -3.07 7.45
CA ALA A 195 18.69 -3.78 6.52
C ALA A 195 19.13 -2.86 5.37
N GLY A 196 20.43 -2.89 5.06
CA GLY A 196 20.94 -2.32 3.81
C GLY A 196 20.65 -3.29 2.68
N ILE A 197 19.68 -2.96 1.83
CA ILE A 197 19.40 -3.74 0.61
C ILE A 197 19.88 -3.00 -0.63
N ASP A 198 20.23 -3.77 -1.65
CA ASP A 198 20.52 -3.23 -2.96
C ASP A 198 19.27 -2.59 -3.58
N PHE A 199 19.50 -1.60 -4.45
CA PHE A 199 18.41 -0.90 -5.13
C PHE A 199 17.59 -1.88 -5.99
N PRO A 200 16.28 -2.05 -5.74
CA PRO A 200 15.47 -3.05 -6.42
C PRO A 200 15.03 -2.57 -7.80
N LEU A 201 15.96 -2.50 -8.74
CA LEU A 201 15.72 -1.96 -10.08
C LEU A 201 14.60 -2.72 -10.83
N TRP A 202 14.70 -4.05 -10.92
CA TRP A 202 13.73 -4.86 -11.67
C TRP A 202 12.31 -4.88 -11.07
N PRO A 203 12.12 -5.04 -9.74
CA PRO A 203 10.81 -4.91 -9.12
C PRO A 203 10.17 -3.53 -9.33
N LEU A 204 10.97 -2.46 -9.33
CA LEU A 204 10.48 -1.10 -9.61
C LEU A 204 10.05 -0.95 -11.06
N ILE A 205 10.89 -1.35 -12.02
CA ILE A 205 10.58 -1.24 -13.46
C ILE A 205 9.32 -2.04 -13.80
N SER A 206 9.23 -3.30 -13.35
CA SER A 206 8.07 -4.15 -13.59
C SER A 206 6.79 -3.60 -12.95
N SER A 207 6.88 -2.97 -11.78
CA SER A 207 5.73 -2.33 -11.12
C SER A 207 5.23 -1.09 -11.84
N ILE A 208 6.15 -0.24 -12.30
CA ILE A 208 5.80 0.94 -13.10
C ILE A 208 5.18 0.48 -14.42
N ALA A 209 5.79 -0.49 -15.10
CA ALA A 209 5.27 -1.05 -16.35
C ALA A 209 3.88 -1.65 -16.17
N LEU A 210 3.65 -2.43 -15.11
CA LEU A 210 2.34 -2.99 -14.79
C LEU A 210 1.29 -1.90 -14.50
N SER A 211 1.66 -0.88 -13.71
CA SER A 211 0.77 0.23 -13.37
C SER A 211 0.34 1.02 -14.60
N VAL A 212 1.31 1.41 -15.45
CA VAL A 212 1.06 2.13 -16.70
C VAL A 212 0.21 1.29 -17.64
N SER A 213 0.53 0.01 -17.79
CA SER A 213 -0.23 -0.92 -18.66
C SER A 213 -1.67 -1.07 -18.17
N ALA A 214 -1.89 -1.22 -16.86
CA ALA A 214 -3.22 -1.37 -16.29
C ALA A 214 -4.08 -0.10 -16.49
N VAL A 215 -3.54 1.09 -16.23
CA VAL A 215 -4.26 2.36 -16.45
C VAL A 215 -4.53 2.59 -17.95
N PHE A 216 -3.55 2.28 -18.80
CA PHE A 216 -3.69 2.40 -20.26
C PHE A 216 -4.80 1.48 -20.80
N LEU A 217 -4.80 0.21 -20.39
CA LEU A 217 -5.85 -0.75 -20.74
C LEU A 217 -7.22 -0.29 -20.23
N ALA A 218 -7.29 0.21 -18.99
CA ALA A 218 -8.52 0.75 -18.43
C ALA A 218 -9.07 1.91 -19.29
N ALA A 219 -8.21 2.84 -19.72
CA ALA A 219 -8.59 3.97 -20.55
C ALA A 219 -9.08 3.54 -21.96
N ILE A 220 -8.43 2.55 -22.59
CA ILE A 220 -8.86 2.02 -23.90
C ILE A 220 -10.20 1.32 -23.79
N LEU A 221 -10.37 0.46 -22.77
CA LEU A 221 -11.59 -0.32 -22.58
C LEU A 221 -12.77 0.59 -22.24
N PHE A 222 -12.58 1.56 -21.35
CA PHE A 222 -13.61 2.52 -20.97
C PHE A 222 -14.08 3.39 -22.14
N ARG A 223 -13.20 3.71 -23.10
CA ARG A 223 -13.58 4.46 -24.31
C ARG A 223 -14.65 3.72 -25.12
N ARG A 224 -14.60 2.39 -25.16
CA ARG A 224 -15.51 1.55 -25.95
C ARG A 224 -16.83 1.24 -25.23
N GLN A 225 -16.95 1.57 -23.94
CA GLN A 225 -18.14 1.26 -23.16
C GLN A 225 -19.22 2.33 -23.36
N GLU A 226 -20.45 1.89 -23.53
CA GLU A 226 -21.63 2.76 -23.47
C GLU A 226 -21.91 3.13 -22.00
N LEU A 227 -22.34 4.37 -21.77
CA LEU A 227 -22.59 4.94 -20.45
C LEU A 227 -24.08 4.99 -20.17
#